data_AF-A0A381YAQ7-F1
#
_entry.id   AF-A0A381YAQ7-F1
#
_cell.length_a   1.000
_cell.length_b   1.000
_cell.length_c   1.000
_cell.angle_alpha   90.00
_cell.angle_beta   90.00
_cell.angle_gamma   90.00
#
_symmetry.space_group_name_H-M   'P 1'
#
loop_
_entity.id
_entity.type
_entity.pdbx_description
1 polymer ?
#
loop_
_entity_poly.entity_id
_entity_poly.type
_entity_poly.pdbx_seq_one_letter_code
_entity_poly.pdbx_strand_id
1 'polypeptide(L)'
;MSQMAATRADTRVARVLVAALVAFLAVSWWPAFGLPLGDSHEGRVLGQFSLHVANFWDLGVVGSSFGASWEPFSDVPYTHHPPLLTFLHLLVSAVAGQGLAQVKVISYAAGLCTIPALWWVGRRLGLRALPIAAAVAALVATPWWWVYGRLGLGLLPNLAMIGAVWAVAEAVTPRRVRLATGGSFAAVAA
;
A
#
# COMPACT_ATOMS: atom_id res chain seq x y z
N MET A 1 1.44 25.09 31.69
CA MET A 1 2.41 25.15 30.57
C MET A 1 3.22 23.87 30.36
N SER A 2 3.63 23.14 31.41
CA SER A 2 4.42 21.88 31.32
C SER A 2 3.76 20.74 30.51
N GLN A 3 2.47 20.45 30.73
CA GLN A 3 1.77 19.32 30.10
C GLN A 3 1.58 19.49 28.58
N MET A 4 1.40 20.73 28.10
CA MET A 4 1.33 21.04 26.66
C MET A 4 2.69 20.94 25.97
N ALA A 5 3.79 21.22 26.69
CA ALA A 5 5.14 21.04 26.17
C ALA A 5 5.50 19.54 26.06
N ALA A 6 5.16 18.74 27.08
CA ALA A 6 5.36 17.29 27.08
C ALA A 6 4.61 16.60 25.94
N THR A 7 3.32 16.93 25.73
CA THR A 7 2.54 16.36 24.61
C THR A 7 3.07 16.73 23.23
N ARG A 8 3.64 17.94 23.07
CA ARG A 8 4.32 18.35 21.84
C ARG A 8 5.64 17.59 21.64
N ALA A 9 6.43 17.40 22.71
CA ALA A 9 7.67 16.63 22.67
C ALA A 9 7.40 15.16 22.30
N ASP A 10 6.43 14.51 22.97
CA ASP A 10 5.98 13.14 22.67
C ASP A 10 5.59 12.98 21.21
N THR A 11 4.86 13.97 20.67
CA THR A 11 4.45 13.96 19.25
C THR A 11 5.64 14.06 18.31
N ARG A 12 6.65 14.88 18.64
CA ARG A 12 7.88 14.99 17.82
C ARG A 12 8.68 13.71 17.86
N VAL A 13 8.92 13.16 19.06
CA VAL A 13 9.63 11.89 19.24
C VAL A 13 8.94 10.78 18.46
N ALA A 14 7.62 10.65 18.60
CA ALA A 14 6.88 9.61 17.90
C ALA A 14 6.92 9.76 16.37
N ARG A 15 6.90 10.98 15.82
CA ARG A 15 7.11 11.20 14.38
C ARG A 15 8.49 10.75 13.92
N VAL A 16 9.53 11.06 14.69
CA VAL A 16 10.90 10.62 14.39
C VAL A 16 10.97 9.09 14.42
N LEU A 17 10.36 8.44 15.42
CA LEU A 17 10.31 6.98 15.50
C LEU A 17 9.58 6.35 14.31
N VAL A 18 8.43 6.90 13.90
CA VAL A 18 7.68 6.42 12.73
C VAL A 18 8.51 6.60 11.44
N ALA A 19 9.16 7.75 11.27
CA ALA A 19 10.04 7.99 10.11
C ALA A 19 11.26 7.05 10.09
N ALA A 20 11.89 6.85 11.25
CA ALA A 20 13.00 5.92 11.40
C ALA A 20 12.59 4.48 11.10
N LEU A 21 11.38 4.07 11.50
CA LEU A 21 10.83 2.75 11.21
C LEU A 21 10.58 2.55 9.71
N VAL A 22 10.03 3.55 9.03
CA VAL A 22 9.88 3.52 7.56
C VAL A 22 11.24 3.43 6.87
N ALA A 23 12.21 4.23 7.29
CA ALA A 23 13.57 4.19 6.74
C ALA A 23 14.25 2.84 6.97
N PHE A 24 14.13 2.29 8.18
CA PHE A 24 14.62 0.96 8.53
C PHE A 24 14.02 -0.10 7.62
N LEU A 25 12.69 -0.13 7.46
CA LEU A 25 12.03 -1.07 6.55
C LEU A 25 12.47 -0.90 5.10
N ALA A 26 12.59 0.34 4.60
CA ALA A 26 13.02 0.60 3.24
C ALA A 26 14.43 0.03 2.98
N VAL A 27 15.37 0.25 3.91
CA VAL A 27 16.72 -0.32 3.81
C VAL A 27 16.71 -1.84 3.95
N SER A 28 15.95 -2.39 4.91
CA SER A 28 15.87 -3.84 5.12
C SER A 28 15.20 -4.59 3.96
N TRP A 29 14.28 -3.95 3.24
CA TRP A 29 13.59 -4.55 2.10
C TRP A 29 14.35 -4.34 0.79
N TRP A 30 15.29 -3.40 0.72
CA TRP A 30 16.07 -3.12 -0.49
C TRP A 30 16.71 -4.35 -1.14
N PRO A 31 17.35 -5.29 -0.41
CA PRO A 31 17.94 -6.49 -1.02
C PRO A 31 16.91 -7.38 -1.75
N ALA A 32 15.64 -7.33 -1.34
CA ALA A 32 14.59 -8.15 -1.94
C ALA A 32 14.32 -7.77 -3.41
N PHE A 33 14.68 -6.57 -3.85
CA PHE A 33 14.56 -6.16 -5.26
C PHE A 33 15.48 -6.97 -6.18
N GLY A 34 16.61 -7.46 -5.69
CA GLY A 34 17.54 -8.30 -6.46
C GLY A 34 17.18 -9.79 -6.48
N LEU A 35 16.21 -10.22 -5.68
CA LEU A 35 15.81 -11.62 -5.60
C LEU A 35 14.75 -11.95 -6.66
N PRO A 36 14.76 -13.17 -7.26
CA PRO A 36 13.69 -13.60 -8.15
C PRO A 36 12.35 -13.77 -7.40
N LEU A 37 11.24 -13.87 -8.14
CA LEU A 37 9.99 -14.35 -7.57
C LEU A 37 10.15 -15.85 -7.25
N GLY A 38 10.03 -16.22 -5.98
CA GLY A 38 10.07 -17.62 -5.54
C GLY A 38 8.68 -18.22 -5.38
N ASP A 39 8.61 -19.48 -4.95
CA ASP A 39 7.35 -20.10 -4.50
C ASP A 39 6.96 -19.57 -3.11
N SER A 40 6.47 -18.34 -3.10
CA SER A 40 6.00 -17.66 -1.90
C SER A 40 4.68 -16.94 -2.19
N HIS A 41 4.01 -16.47 -1.15
CA HIS A 41 2.82 -15.63 -1.36
C HIS A 41 3.17 -14.34 -2.12
N GLU A 42 4.29 -13.69 -1.78
CA GLU A 42 4.82 -12.54 -2.56
C GLU A 42 5.06 -12.93 -4.01
N GLY A 43 5.72 -14.07 -4.26
CA GLY A 43 6.00 -14.55 -5.61
C GLY A 43 4.76 -14.78 -6.45
N ARG A 44 3.73 -15.40 -5.87
CA ARG A 44 2.44 -15.65 -6.55
C ARG A 44 1.69 -14.36 -6.86
N VAL A 45 1.61 -13.43 -5.90
CA VAL A 45 0.91 -12.14 -6.08
C VAL A 45 1.63 -11.23 -7.07
N LEU A 46 2.95 -11.07 -6.95
CA LEU A 46 3.71 -10.24 -7.89
C LEU A 46 3.87 -10.89 -9.25
N GLY A 47 3.94 -12.23 -9.31
CA GLY A 47 3.97 -13.00 -10.55
C GLY A 47 2.67 -12.83 -11.33
N GLN A 48 1.54 -12.85 -10.63
CA GLN A 48 0.24 -12.51 -11.18
C GLN A 48 0.26 -11.13 -11.85
N PHE A 49 0.67 -10.08 -11.15
CA PHE A 49 0.67 -8.73 -11.72
C PHE A 49 1.66 -8.60 -12.89
N SER A 50 2.79 -9.31 -12.81
CA SER A 50 3.76 -9.35 -13.91
C SER A 50 3.15 -9.97 -15.16
N LEU A 51 2.38 -11.06 -15.00
CA LEU A 51 1.68 -11.72 -16.10
C LEU A 51 0.63 -10.80 -16.72
N HIS A 52 -0.18 -10.14 -15.90
CA HIS A 52 -1.19 -9.19 -16.37
C HIS A 52 -0.58 -8.03 -17.16
N VAL A 53 0.57 -7.50 -16.68
CA VAL A 53 1.31 -6.46 -17.39
C VAL A 53 1.82 -6.99 -18.73
N ALA A 54 2.47 -8.15 -18.75
CA ALA A 54 2.99 -8.75 -19.98
C ALA A 54 1.86 -8.98 -21.00
N ASN A 55 0.80 -9.66 -20.59
CA ASN A 55 -0.35 -9.96 -21.45
C ASN A 55 -1.03 -8.68 -21.96
N PHE A 56 -1.11 -7.61 -21.16
CA PHE A 56 -1.67 -6.34 -21.61
C PHE A 56 -0.87 -5.72 -22.76
N TRP A 57 0.47 -5.73 -22.67
CA TRP A 57 1.32 -5.15 -23.70
C TRP A 57 1.45 -6.05 -24.93
N ASP A 58 1.39 -7.37 -24.76
CA ASP A 58 1.50 -8.33 -25.86
C ASP A 58 0.18 -8.48 -26.64
N LEU A 59 -0.95 -8.57 -25.95
CA LEU A 59 -2.28 -8.80 -26.54
C LEU A 59 -3.06 -7.51 -26.81
N GLY A 60 -2.58 -6.38 -26.28
CA GLY A 60 -3.29 -5.11 -26.30
C GLY A 60 -4.48 -5.06 -25.33
N VAL A 61 -5.15 -3.91 -25.29
CA VAL A 61 -6.22 -3.61 -24.32
C VAL A 61 -7.37 -4.62 -24.38
N VAL A 62 -7.88 -4.91 -25.58
CA VAL A 62 -9.03 -5.80 -25.75
C VAL A 62 -8.62 -7.27 -25.64
N GLY A 63 -7.51 -7.66 -26.27
CA GLY A 63 -7.02 -9.05 -26.24
C GLY A 63 -6.64 -9.51 -24.83
N SER A 64 -6.16 -8.61 -23.98
CA SER A 64 -5.84 -8.90 -22.58
C SER A 64 -7.04 -8.83 -21.62
N SER A 65 -8.27 -8.66 -22.13
CA SER A 65 -9.45 -8.41 -21.29
C SER A 65 -9.24 -7.22 -20.34
N PHE A 66 -8.76 -6.10 -20.86
CA PHE A 66 -8.41 -4.89 -20.11
C PHE A 66 -7.38 -5.14 -18.99
N GLY A 67 -6.42 -6.05 -19.25
CA GLY A 67 -5.36 -6.41 -18.31
C GLY A 67 -5.71 -7.55 -17.36
N ALA A 68 -6.85 -8.22 -17.52
CA ALA A 68 -7.26 -9.35 -16.68
C ALA A 68 -6.85 -10.73 -17.25
N SER A 69 -6.22 -10.81 -18.42
CA SER A 69 -5.82 -12.08 -19.03
C SER A 69 -4.89 -12.88 -18.12
N TRP A 70 -5.22 -14.16 -17.95
CA TRP A 70 -4.50 -15.14 -17.13
C TRP A 70 -3.79 -16.21 -17.98
N GLU A 71 -3.74 -16.01 -19.29
CA GLU A 71 -3.02 -16.90 -20.18
C GLU A 71 -1.53 -16.97 -19.81
N PRO A 72 -0.88 -18.13 -19.92
CA PRO A 72 -1.40 -19.39 -20.48
C PRO A 72 -2.12 -20.28 -19.45
N PHE A 73 -2.33 -19.82 -18.21
CA PHE A 73 -2.87 -20.66 -17.13
C PHE A 73 -4.38 -20.86 -17.21
N SER A 74 -5.10 -19.92 -17.82
CA SER A 74 -6.56 -19.98 -18.04
C SER A 74 -6.94 -19.11 -19.23
N ASP A 75 -7.92 -19.55 -19.99
CA ASP A 75 -8.63 -18.80 -21.05
C ASP A 75 -9.71 -17.87 -20.47
N VAL A 76 -10.12 -18.07 -19.22
CA VAL A 76 -11.00 -17.16 -18.48
C VAL A 76 -10.19 -16.06 -17.79
N PRO A 77 -10.58 -14.77 -17.91
CA PRO A 77 -9.93 -13.67 -17.21
C PRO A 77 -9.93 -13.84 -15.69
N TYR A 78 -8.85 -13.38 -15.05
CA TYR A 78 -8.73 -13.42 -13.60
C TYR A 78 -9.54 -12.31 -12.94
N THR A 79 -10.64 -12.65 -12.26
CA THR A 79 -11.56 -11.69 -11.63
C THR A 79 -11.55 -11.71 -10.10
N HIS A 80 -10.57 -12.34 -9.47
CA HIS A 80 -10.53 -12.50 -8.01
C HIS A 80 -10.10 -11.21 -7.28
N HIS A 81 -9.44 -10.28 -7.97
CA HIS A 81 -9.08 -8.97 -7.42
C HIS A 81 -9.73 -7.84 -8.23
N PRO A 82 -10.30 -6.83 -7.56
CA PRO A 82 -10.69 -5.59 -8.19
C PRO A 82 -9.52 -4.95 -8.99
N PRO A 83 -9.78 -4.26 -10.11
CA PRO A 83 -8.78 -4.06 -11.14
C PRO A 83 -7.77 -2.93 -10.84
N LEU A 84 -7.94 -2.16 -9.77
CA LEU A 84 -7.09 -0.98 -9.49
C LEU A 84 -5.62 -1.35 -9.36
N LEU A 85 -5.33 -2.46 -8.68
CA LEU A 85 -3.95 -2.90 -8.46
C LEU A 85 -3.28 -3.22 -9.79
N THR A 86 -3.95 -3.98 -10.65
CA THR A 86 -3.50 -4.25 -12.01
C THR A 86 -3.29 -2.97 -12.80
N PHE A 87 -4.23 -2.01 -12.76
CA PHE A 87 -4.08 -0.74 -13.45
C PHE A 87 -2.91 0.10 -12.92
N LEU A 88 -2.62 0.08 -11.61
CA LEU A 88 -1.43 0.73 -11.06
C LEU A 88 -0.14 0.12 -11.62
N HIS A 89 -0.08 -1.21 -11.71
CA HIS A 89 1.03 -1.91 -12.35
C HIS A 89 1.17 -1.55 -13.83
N LEU A 90 0.05 -1.46 -14.56
CA LEU A 90 0.05 -1.03 -15.97
C LEU A 90 0.54 0.41 -16.14
N LEU A 91 0.06 1.35 -15.32
CA LEU A 91 0.50 2.75 -15.36
C LEU A 91 1.99 2.89 -15.07
N VAL A 92 2.49 2.22 -14.02
CA VAL A 92 3.92 2.22 -13.73
C VAL A 92 4.71 1.58 -14.86
N SER A 93 4.20 0.49 -15.45
CA SER A 93 4.88 -0.15 -16.57
C SER A 93 4.99 0.75 -17.82
N ALA A 94 3.98 1.59 -18.05
CA ALA A 94 3.98 2.57 -19.14
C ALA A 94 5.00 3.69 -18.94
N VAL A 95 5.25 4.10 -17.68
CA VAL A 95 6.10 5.27 -17.36
C VAL A 95 7.54 4.86 -17.01
N ALA A 96 7.72 3.75 -16.32
CA ALA A 96 9.00 3.30 -15.76
C ALA A 96 9.51 1.98 -16.39
N GLY A 97 8.83 1.50 -17.44
CA GLY A 97 9.14 0.25 -18.13
C GLY A 97 8.67 -0.99 -17.38
N GLN A 98 8.89 -2.15 -17.99
CA GLN A 98 8.53 -3.45 -17.44
C GLN A 98 9.72 -4.07 -16.70
N GLY A 99 9.44 -4.79 -15.62
CA GLY A 99 10.46 -5.53 -14.90
C GLY A 99 10.08 -5.86 -13.47
N LEU A 100 10.86 -6.77 -12.88
CA LEU A 100 10.61 -7.26 -11.52
C LEU A 100 10.70 -6.13 -10.49
N ALA A 101 11.65 -5.22 -10.64
CA ALA A 101 11.81 -4.08 -9.74
C ALA A 101 10.60 -3.14 -9.80
N GLN A 102 10.04 -2.89 -10.99
CA GLN A 102 8.88 -2.04 -11.19
C GLN A 102 7.60 -2.64 -10.59
N VAL A 103 7.43 -3.96 -10.66
CA VAL A 103 6.32 -4.64 -10.00
C VAL A 103 6.50 -4.59 -8.47
N LYS A 104 7.71 -4.84 -7.98
CA LYS A 104 8.03 -4.79 -6.56
C LYS A 104 7.83 -3.41 -5.94
N VAL A 105 8.25 -2.34 -6.63
CA VAL A 105 8.25 -0.98 -6.05
C VAL A 105 6.86 -0.53 -5.63
N ILE A 106 5.81 -0.90 -6.38
CA ILE A 106 4.43 -0.53 -6.06
C ILE A 106 4.01 -1.15 -4.73
N SER A 107 4.17 -2.47 -4.59
CA SER A 107 3.78 -3.22 -3.41
C SER A 107 4.60 -2.80 -2.18
N TYR A 108 5.92 -2.67 -2.33
CA TYR A 108 6.80 -2.22 -1.26
C TYR A 108 6.49 -0.79 -0.82
N ALA A 109 6.26 0.14 -1.74
CA ALA A 109 5.87 1.50 -1.41
C ALA A 109 4.55 1.53 -0.65
N ALA A 110 3.55 0.74 -1.07
CA ALA A 110 2.28 0.63 -0.35
C ALA A 110 2.47 0.09 1.08
N GLY A 111 3.36 -0.90 1.25
CA GLY A 111 3.80 -1.41 2.54
C GLY A 111 4.42 -0.35 3.44
N LEU A 112 5.36 0.42 2.90
CA LEU A 112 6.01 1.52 3.62
C LEU A 112 5.02 2.63 3.99
N CYS A 113 4.09 2.97 3.09
CA CYS A 113 3.05 3.97 3.32
C CYS A 113 2.00 3.54 4.35
N THR A 114 1.85 2.24 4.61
CA THR A 114 0.94 1.73 5.64
C THR A 114 1.36 2.18 7.05
N ILE A 115 2.67 2.30 7.31
CA ILE A 115 3.21 2.75 8.60
C ILE A 115 2.77 4.18 8.99
N PRO A 116 3.02 5.22 8.17
CA PRO A 116 2.52 6.55 8.46
C PRO A 116 0.98 6.64 8.37
N ALA A 117 0.31 5.78 7.60
CA ALA A 117 -1.15 5.73 7.56
C ALA A 117 -1.73 5.25 8.89
N LEU A 118 -1.22 4.15 9.46
CA LEU A 118 -1.60 3.64 10.79
C LEU A 118 -1.35 4.69 11.88
N TRP A 119 -0.18 5.34 11.83
CA TRP A 119 0.12 6.46 12.70
C TRP A 119 -0.93 7.57 12.60
N TRP A 120 -1.22 8.02 11.38
CA TRP A 120 -2.15 9.10 11.13
C TRP A 120 -3.58 8.77 11.58
N VAL A 121 -4.08 7.57 11.26
CA VAL A 121 -5.39 7.09 11.73
C VAL A 121 -5.44 7.05 13.26
N GLY A 122 -4.43 6.48 13.91
CA GLY A 122 -4.37 6.46 15.39
C GLY A 122 -4.42 7.86 15.99
N ARG A 123 -3.72 8.83 15.38
CA ARG A 123 -3.77 10.23 15.83
C ARG A 123 -5.14 10.88 15.62
N ARG A 124 -5.86 10.52 14.55
CA ARG A 124 -7.24 10.97 14.29
C ARG A 124 -8.24 10.42 15.30
N LEU A 125 -8.02 9.19 15.77
CA LEU A 125 -8.80 8.57 16.85
C LEU A 125 -8.53 9.16 18.25
N GLY A 126 -7.69 10.20 18.35
CA GLY A 126 -7.35 10.84 19.63
C GLY A 126 -6.38 10.04 20.50
N LEU A 127 -5.83 8.92 20.00
CA LEU A 127 -4.89 8.08 20.76
C LEU A 127 -3.58 8.83 21.00
N ARG A 128 -2.94 8.57 22.15
CA ARG A 128 -1.67 9.20 22.51
C ARG A 128 -0.56 8.84 21.52
N ALA A 129 0.29 9.83 21.22
CA ALA A 129 1.38 9.73 20.26
C ALA A 129 2.29 8.50 20.50
N LEU A 130 3.02 8.44 21.61
CA LEU A 130 3.98 7.36 21.85
C LEU A 130 3.35 5.95 21.83
N PRO A 131 2.17 5.70 22.44
CA PRO A 131 1.49 4.40 22.31
C PRO A 131 1.18 3.97 20.88
N ILE A 132 0.78 4.88 19.98
CA ILE A 132 0.56 4.52 18.57
C ILE A 132 1.89 4.08 17.93
N ALA A 133 2.98 4.82 18.15
CA ALA A 133 4.28 4.47 17.60
C ALA A 133 4.76 3.10 18.12
N ALA A 134 4.55 2.84 19.42
CA ALA A 134 4.85 1.54 20.02
C ALA A 134 4.00 0.40 19.44
N ALA A 135 2.70 0.62 19.25
CA ALA A 135 1.80 -0.38 18.64
C ALA A 135 2.19 -0.68 17.18
N VAL A 136 2.53 0.35 16.40
CA VAL A 136 3.02 0.18 15.02
C VAL A 136 4.36 -0.56 15.01
N ALA A 137 5.29 -0.23 15.90
CA ALA A 137 6.56 -0.95 16.03
C ALA A 137 6.34 -2.42 16.43
N ALA A 138 5.40 -2.70 17.34
CA ALA A 138 5.04 -4.06 17.73
C ALA A 138 4.46 -4.85 16.55
N LEU A 139 3.60 -4.24 15.74
CA LEU A 139 3.10 -4.84 14.50
C LEU A 139 4.26 -5.17 13.54
N VAL A 140 5.18 -4.23 13.31
CA VAL A 140 6.33 -4.41 12.42
C VAL A 140 7.28 -5.51 12.91
N ALA A 141 7.37 -5.71 14.22
CA ALA A 141 8.18 -6.78 14.80
C ALA A 141 7.58 -8.19 14.59
N THR A 142 6.33 -8.31 14.14
CA THR A 142 5.71 -9.62 13.88
C THR A 142 6.24 -10.26 12.58
N PRO A 143 6.40 -11.60 12.53
CA PRO A 143 6.72 -12.30 11.29
C PRO A 143 5.70 -12.03 10.18
N TRP A 144 4.43 -11.84 10.55
CA TRP A 144 3.36 -11.50 9.62
C TRP A 144 3.68 -10.24 8.82
N TRP A 145 4.17 -9.18 9.46
CA TRP A 145 4.54 -7.94 8.77
C TRP A 145 5.65 -8.16 7.74
N TRP A 146 6.62 -9.02 8.04
CA TRP A 146 7.73 -9.30 7.12
C TRP A 146 7.31 -10.11 5.90
N VAL A 147 6.22 -10.88 6.00
CA VAL A 147 5.64 -11.63 4.88
C VAL A 147 4.64 -10.78 4.08
N TYR A 148 3.71 -10.11 4.76
CA TYR A 148 2.56 -9.45 4.12
C TYR A 148 2.69 -7.93 4.01
N GLY A 149 3.48 -7.29 4.87
CA GLY A 149 3.65 -5.84 4.85
C GLY A 149 4.21 -5.33 3.53
N ARG A 150 4.97 -6.16 2.81
CA ARG A 150 5.52 -5.89 1.48
C ARG A 150 4.48 -5.84 0.36
N LEU A 151 3.29 -6.37 0.62
CA LEU A 151 2.17 -6.46 -0.33
C LEU A 151 1.07 -5.45 0.03
N GLY A 152 1.38 -4.35 0.73
CA GLY A 152 0.46 -3.45 1.45
C GLY A 152 -0.73 -2.84 0.69
N LEU A 153 -0.93 -3.21 -0.56
CA LEU A 153 -2.04 -2.88 -1.45
C LEU A 153 -3.42 -3.37 -0.97
N GLY A 154 -3.51 -4.38 -0.10
CA GLY A 154 -4.80 -4.76 0.52
C GLY A 154 -5.20 -3.88 1.72
N LEU A 155 -4.24 -3.36 2.48
CA LEU A 155 -4.50 -2.63 3.72
C LEU A 155 -4.50 -1.11 3.52
N LEU A 156 -3.62 -0.60 2.66
CA LEU A 156 -3.45 0.83 2.47
C LEU A 156 -4.69 1.53 1.88
N PRO A 157 -5.36 1.02 0.84
CA PRO A 157 -6.59 1.65 0.32
C PRO A 157 -7.69 1.75 1.37
N ASN A 158 -7.82 0.71 2.20
CA ASN A 158 -8.77 0.67 3.31
C ASN A 158 -8.46 1.73 4.38
N LEU A 159 -7.20 1.87 4.79
CA LEU A 159 -6.78 2.92 5.73
C LEU A 159 -6.97 4.32 5.15
N ALA A 160 -6.67 4.50 3.87
CA ALA A 160 -6.86 5.76 3.16
C ALA A 160 -8.35 6.14 3.09
N MET A 161 -9.22 5.19 2.76
CA MET A 161 -10.68 5.38 2.79
C MET A 161 -11.15 5.80 4.19
N ILE A 162 -10.81 5.02 5.22
CA ILE A 162 -11.25 5.29 6.60
C ILE A 162 -10.88 6.71 7.02
N GLY A 163 -9.63 7.12 6.79
CA GLY A 163 -9.21 8.44 7.19
C GLY A 163 -9.76 9.57 6.31
N ALA A 164 -10.04 9.32 5.03
CA ALA A 164 -10.70 10.31 4.16
C ALA A 164 -12.16 10.53 4.57
N VAL A 165 -12.90 9.46 4.88
CA VAL A 165 -14.26 9.51 5.44
C VAL A 165 -14.26 10.23 6.79
N TRP A 166 -13.31 9.90 7.66
CA TRP A 166 -13.17 10.58 8.95
C TRP A 166 -12.91 12.09 8.78
N ALA A 167 -12.09 12.49 7.82
CA ALA A 167 -11.84 13.90 7.56
C ALA A 167 -13.12 14.65 7.13
N VAL A 168 -14.02 14.01 6.38
CA VAL A 168 -15.35 14.56 6.06
C VAL A 168 -16.21 14.69 7.32
N ALA A 169 -16.21 13.68 8.19
CA ALA A 169 -16.97 13.70 9.44
C ALA A 169 -16.55 14.85 10.38
N GLU A 170 -15.26 15.23 10.39
CA GLU A 170 -14.79 16.39 11.17
C GLU A 170 -15.22 17.73 10.58
N ALA A 171 -15.17 17.88 9.25
CA ALA A 171 -15.63 19.09 8.58
C ALA A 171 -15.92 18.79 7.10
N VAL A 172 -17.15 19.09 6.70
CA VAL A 172 -17.58 18.90 5.32
C VAL A 172 -17.02 20.03 4.47
N THR A 173 -16.10 19.69 3.56
CA THR A 173 -15.59 20.59 2.53
C THR A 173 -15.57 19.86 1.20
N PRO A 174 -15.74 20.55 0.05
CA PRO A 174 -15.73 19.91 -1.26
C PRO A 174 -14.47 19.07 -1.52
N ARG A 175 -13.31 19.54 -1.06
CA ARG A 175 -12.03 18.81 -1.17
C ARG A 175 -12.05 17.50 -0.38
N ARG A 176 -12.51 17.54 0.89
CA ARG A 176 -12.55 16.34 1.74
C ARG A 176 -13.57 15.32 1.22
N VAL A 177 -14.71 15.78 0.72
CA VAL A 177 -15.70 14.92 0.07
C VAL A 177 -15.09 14.22 -1.15
N ARG A 178 -14.42 14.96 -2.05
CA ARG A 178 -13.73 14.35 -3.20
C ARG A 178 -12.68 13.31 -2.79
N LEU A 179 -11.90 13.59 -1.74
CA LEU A 179 -10.92 12.64 -1.21
C LEU A 179 -11.59 11.39 -0.61
N ALA A 180 -12.70 11.55 0.11
CA ALA A 180 -13.46 10.43 0.66
C ALA A 180 -14.06 9.58 -0.45
N THR A 181 -14.70 10.20 -1.45
CA THR A 181 -15.24 9.51 -2.62
C THR A 181 -14.15 8.74 -3.37
N GLY A 182 -13.02 9.40 -3.66
CA GLY A 182 -11.88 8.76 -4.34
C GLY A 182 -11.26 7.62 -3.51
N GLY A 183 -11.11 7.81 -2.20
CA GLY A 183 -10.60 6.79 -1.29
C GLY A 183 -11.54 5.59 -1.17
N SER A 184 -12.85 5.82 -1.06
CA SER A 184 -13.86 4.75 -1.05
C SER A 184 -13.89 3.98 -2.37
N PHE A 185 -13.86 4.68 -3.51
CA PHE A 185 -13.76 4.03 -4.81
C PHE A 185 -12.48 3.18 -4.90
N ALA A 186 -11.34 3.73 -4.50
CA ALA A 186 -10.07 3.01 -4.52
C ALA A 186 -10.07 1.78 -3.60
N ALA A 187 -10.72 1.85 -2.43
CA ALA A 187 -10.82 0.72 -1.51
C ALA A 187 -11.73 -0.40 -2.03
N VAL A 188 -12.83 -0.06 -2.74
CA VAL A 188 -13.69 -1.05 -3.41
C VAL A 188 -12.99 -1.64 -4.65
N ALA A 189 -12.18 -0.82 -5.33
CA ALA A 189 -11.51 -1.19 -6.57
C ALA A 189 -10.13 -1.85 -6.38
N ALA A 190 -9.64 -2.01 -5.14
CA ALA A 190 -8.37 -2.68 -4.79
C ALA A 190 -8.61 -4.08 -4.20
#